data_AF-A0AAQ0MGI3-F1
#
_entry.id   AF-A0AAQ0MGI3-F1
#
_cell.length_a   1.000
_cell.length_b   1.000
_cell.length_c   1.000
_cell.angle_alpha   90.00
_cell.angle_beta   90.00
_cell.angle_gamma   90.00
#
_symmetry.space_group_name_H-M   'P 1'
#
loop_
_entity.id
_entity.type
_entity.pdbx_description
1 polymer ?
#
loop_
_entity_poly.entity_id
_entity_poly.type
_entity_poly.pdbx_seq_one_letter_code
_entity_poly.pdbx_strand_id
1 'polypeptide(L)'
;MYHLELHNLEQRIMKLLNLIELYKYGIMTNHRDKLKFQQDLHIYIEHDYNDFIQNNLQHHSLFHYNYFNFLSNQIEDPMDEFTIGNTLKHIEIIQGQLLKILKSLSFIL
;
A
#
# COMPACT_ATOMS: atom_id res chain seq x y z
N MET A 1 -4.05 10.16 22.40
CA MET A 1 -4.41 8.87 21.79
C MET A 1 -4.67 9.00 20.29
N TYR A 2 -5.48 9.96 19.83
CA TYR A 2 -5.78 10.18 18.39
C TYR A 2 -4.53 10.36 17.49
N HIS A 3 -3.50 11.09 17.95
CA HIS A 3 -2.26 11.26 17.17
C HIS A 3 -1.42 9.97 17.05
N LEU A 4 -1.51 9.05 18.03
CA LEU A 4 -0.77 7.79 17.97
C LEU A 4 -1.34 6.88 16.88
N GLU A 5 -2.66 6.78 16.79
CA GLU A 5 -3.35 6.01 15.74
C GLU A 5 -3.03 6.56 14.34
N LEU A 6 -3.08 7.88 14.17
CA LEU A 6 -2.73 8.51 12.89
C LEU A 6 -1.25 8.35 12.54
N HIS A 7 -0.35 8.42 13.52
CA HIS A 7 1.07 8.16 13.28
C HIS A 7 1.33 6.69 12.93
N ASN A 8 0.64 5.74 13.59
CA ASN A 8 0.72 4.32 13.23
C ASN A 8 0.23 4.08 11.79
N LEU A 9 -0.86 4.74 11.40
CA LEU A 9 -1.36 4.69 10.02
C LEU A 9 -0.34 5.25 9.02
N GLU A 10 0.30 6.38 9.35
CA GLU A 10 1.36 6.96 8.53
C GLU A 10 2.51 5.97 8.31
N GLN A 11 2.99 5.32 9.37
CA GLN A 11 4.05 4.33 9.28
C GLN A 11 3.67 3.13 8.41
N ARG A 12 2.42 2.65 8.50
CA ARG A 12 1.90 1.56 7.65
C ARG A 12 1.89 1.96 6.17
N ILE A 13 1.38 3.16 5.87
CA ILE A 13 1.35 3.70 4.51
C ILE A 13 2.77 3.86 3.94
N MET A 14 3.71 4.41 4.72
CA MET A 14 5.10 4.57 4.30
C MET A 14 5.78 3.23 4.03
N LYS A 15 5.54 2.22 4.87
CA LYS A 15 6.07 0.87 4.65
C LYS A 15 5.53 0.25 3.36
N LEU A 16 4.24 0.40 3.08
CA LEU A 16 3.64 -0.08 1.84
C LEU A 16 4.22 0.63 0.61
N LEU A 17 4.39 1.96 0.66
CA LEU A 17 5.04 2.72 -0.41
C LEU A 17 6.45 2.21 -0.71
N ASN A 18 7.23 1.88 0.32
CA ASN A 18 8.58 1.33 0.14
C ASN A 18 8.56 -0.05 -0.54
N LEU A 19 7.62 -0.92 -0.18
CA LEU A 19 7.46 -2.23 -0.83
C LEU A 19 7.06 -2.10 -2.31
N ILE A 20 6.15 -1.17 -2.62
CA ILE A 20 5.77 -0.85 -3.99
C ILE A 20 6.98 -0.35 -4.78
N GLU A 21 7.81 0.52 -4.21
CA GLU A 21 9.01 1.04 -4.87
C GLU A 21 10.05 -0.07 -5.14
N LEU A 22 10.25 -0.99 -4.20
CA LEU A 22 11.12 -2.15 -4.40
C LEU A 22 10.61 -3.06 -5.52
N TYR A 23 9.29 -3.30 -5.57
CA TYR A 23 8.71 -4.09 -6.64
C TYR A 23 8.82 -3.39 -8.00
N LYS A 24 8.55 -2.08 -8.05
CA LYS A 24 8.75 -1.23 -9.24
C LYS A 24 10.18 -1.33 -9.75
N TYR A 25 11.16 -1.16 -8.85
CA TYR A 25 12.58 -1.34 -9.16
C TYR A 25 12.85 -2.73 -9.76
N GLY A 26 12.33 -3.78 -9.11
CA GLY A 26 12.48 -5.16 -9.57
C GLY A 26 11.99 -5.38 -11.00
N ILE A 27 10.87 -4.77 -11.37
CA ILE A 27 10.34 -4.80 -12.75
C ILE A 27 11.23 -4.00 -13.69
N MET A 28 11.56 -2.75 -13.33
CA MET A 28 12.32 -1.83 -14.20
C MET A 28 13.69 -2.38 -14.58
N THR A 29 14.37 -3.06 -13.66
CA THR A 29 15.72 -3.59 -13.88
C THR A 29 15.73 -5.08 -14.23
N ASN A 30 14.56 -5.72 -14.35
CA ASN A 30 14.44 -7.18 -14.43
C ASN A 30 15.28 -7.88 -13.35
N HIS A 31 15.17 -7.41 -12.10
CA HIS A 31 15.96 -7.89 -10.98
C HIS A 31 15.66 -9.37 -10.69
N ARG A 32 16.68 -10.14 -10.30
CA ARG A 32 16.52 -11.58 -9.98
C ARG A 32 15.49 -11.85 -8.88
N ASP A 33 15.37 -10.91 -7.94
CA ASP A 33 14.49 -11.02 -6.77
C ASP A 33 13.11 -10.38 -7.00
N LYS A 34 12.73 -10.01 -8.24
CA LYS A 34 11.44 -9.35 -8.53
C LYS A 34 10.23 -10.11 -8.00
N LEU A 35 10.23 -11.43 -8.11
CA LEU A 35 9.15 -12.30 -7.62
C LEU A 35 9.06 -12.27 -6.10
N LYS A 36 10.20 -12.18 -5.42
CA LYS A 36 10.25 -12.03 -3.97
C LYS A 36 9.67 -10.67 -3.56
N PHE A 37 10.03 -9.59 -4.25
CA PHE A 37 9.47 -8.26 -3.97
C PHE A 37 7.94 -8.23 -4.15
N GLN A 38 7.42 -8.91 -5.17
CA GLN A 38 5.98 -9.07 -5.37
C GLN A 38 5.32 -9.83 -4.22
N GLN A 39 5.89 -10.98 -3.83
CA GLN A 39 5.38 -11.78 -2.72
C GLN A 39 5.39 -11.01 -1.41
N ASP A 40 6.50 -10.34 -1.09
CA ASP A 40 6.64 -9.53 0.13
C ASP A 40 5.58 -8.39 0.17
N LEU A 41 5.29 -7.78 -0.99
CA LEU A 41 4.26 -6.76 -1.15
C LEU A 41 2.85 -7.34 -0.90
N HIS A 42 2.50 -8.45 -1.53
CA HIS A 42 1.18 -9.09 -1.36
C HIS A 42 0.96 -9.58 0.07
N ILE A 43 1.95 -10.24 0.66
CA ILE A 43 1.90 -10.70 2.06
C ILE A 43 1.65 -9.52 2.99
N TYR A 44 2.32 -8.39 2.75
CA TYR A 44 2.09 -7.19 3.56
C TYR A 44 0.66 -6.66 3.41
N ILE A 45 0.15 -6.54 2.17
CA ILE A 45 -1.21 -6.05 1.91
C ILE A 45 -2.26 -6.95 2.58
N GLU A 46 -2.13 -8.27 2.42
CA GLU A 46 -3.06 -9.24 3.02
C GLU A 46 -3.01 -9.19 4.55
N HIS A 47 -1.81 -9.14 5.13
CA HIS A 47 -1.65 -8.98 6.58
C HIS A 47 -2.30 -7.70 7.08
N ASP A 48 -2.02 -6.56 6.44
CA ASP A 48 -2.53 -5.25 6.87
C ASP A 48 -4.06 -5.16 6.71
N TYR A 49 -4.60 -5.71 5.62
CA TYR A 49 -6.05 -5.81 5.39
C TYR A 49 -6.74 -6.63 6.50
N ASN A 50 -6.20 -7.80 6.82
CA ASN A 50 -6.74 -8.65 7.87
C ASN A 50 -6.63 -8.00 9.25
N ASP A 51 -5.53 -7.30 9.54
CA ASP A 51 -5.35 -6.56 10.80
C ASP A 51 -6.40 -5.45 10.95
N PHE A 52 -6.74 -4.75 9.86
CA PHE A 52 -7.82 -3.76 9.85
C PHE A 52 -9.16 -4.38 10.20
N ILE A 53 -9.52 -5.50 9.57
CA ILE A 53 -10.78 -6.20 9.86
C ILE A 53 -10.82 -6.70 11.30
N GLN A 54 -9.77 -7.38 11.76
CA GLN A 54 -9.74 -8.01 13.08
C GLN A 54 -9.82 -6.97 14.20
N ASN A 55 -9.17 -5.83 14.04
CA ASN A 55 -9.12 -4.79 15.06
C ASN A 55 -10.12 -3.64 14.81
N ASN A 56 -10.98 -3.74 13.79
CA ASN A 56 -11.94 -2.72 13.38
C ASN A 56 -11.32 -1.33 13.11
N LEU A 57 -10.07 -1.30 12.64
CA LEU A 57 -9.31 -0.05 12.45
C LEU A 57 -9.95 0.87 11.40
N GLN A 58 -10.69 0.31 10.44
CA GLN A 58 -11.41 1.06 9.41
C GLN A 58 -12.40 2.08 9.97
N HIS A 59 -12.85 1.91 11.22
CA HIS A 59 -13.78 2.82 11.88
C HIS A 59 -13.11 3.90 12.74
N HIS A 60 -11.77 3.93 12.84
CA HIS A 60 -11.04 4.87 13.69
C HIS A 60 -11.04 6.32 13.15
N SER A 61 -10.92 6.49 11.83
CA SER A 61 -11.00 7.81 11.18
C SER A 61 -11.24 7.68 9.68
N LEU A 62 -11.54 8.80 9.03
CA LEU A 62 -11.64 8.85 7.56
C LEU A 62 -10.34 8.41 6.87
N PHE A 63 -9.18 8.68 7.46
CA PHE A 63 -7.90 8.23 6.91
C PHE A 63 -7.75 6.71 6.95
N HIS A 64 -8.16 6.09 8.06
CA HIS A 64 -8.18 4.63 8.19
C HIS A 64 -9.14 4.00 7.20
N TYR A 65 -10.34 4.57 7.05
CA TYR A 65 -11.32 4.11 6.06
C TYR A 65 -10.78 4.20 4.63
N ASN A 66 -10.16 5.33 4.26
CA ASN A 66 -9.59 5.52 2.92
C ASN A 66 -8.45 4.54 2.64
N TYR A 67 -7.58 4.30 3.62
CA TYR A 67 -6.51 3.32 3.49
C TYR A 67 -7.05 1.89 3.45
N PHE A 68 -8.05 1.56 4.25
CA PHE A 68 -8.73 0.27 4.19
C PHE A 68 -9.34 0.01 2.82
N ASN A 69 -10.07 0.98 2.25
CA ASN A 69 -10.60 0.85 0.89
C ASN A 69 -9.50 0.65 -0.15
N PHE A 70 -8.35 1.32 0.01
CA PHE A 70 -7.20 1.07 -0.83
C PHE A 70 -6.72 -0.38 -0.71
N LEU A 71 -6.57 -0.92 0.50
CA LEU A 71 -6.19 -2.31 0.73
C LEU A 71 -7.21 -3.28 0.12
N SER A 72 -8.52 -3.07 0.32
CA SER A 72 -9.58 -3.88 -0.28
C SER A 72 -9.47 -3.95 -1.80
N ASN A 73 -9.25 -2.80 -2.45
CA ASN A 73 -9.07 -2.77 -3.90
C ASN A 73 -7.85 -3.58 -4.35
N GLN A 74 -6.79 -3.65 -3.54
CA GLN A 74 -5.60 -4.45 -3.83
C GLN A 74 -5.78 -5.95 -3.55
N ILE A 75 -6.75 -6.33 -2.72
CA ILE A 75 -7.17 -7.73 -2.59
C ILE A 75 -8.00 -8.16 -3.79
N GLU A 76 -8.87 -7.28 -4.30
CA GLU A 76 -9.71 -7.57 -5.47
C GLU A 76 -8.93 -7.54 -6.80
N ASP A 77 -8.05 -6.55 -6.97
CA ASP A 77 -7.19 -6.36 -8.16
C ASP A 77 -5.72 -6.16 -7.72
N PRO A 78 -4.98 -7.26 -7.48
CA PRO A 78 -3.60 -7.20 -7.00
C PRO A 78 -2.64 -6.61 -8.04
N MET A 79 -1.56 -5.99 -7.56
CA MET A 79 -0.44 -5.54 -8.40
C MET A 79 0.32 -6.71 -9.02
N ASP A 80 -0.21 -7.27 -10.10
CA ASP A 80 0.39 -8.39 -10.83
C ASP A 80 1.08 -7.96 -12.13
N GLU A 81 2.14 -8.70 -12.48
CA GLU A 81 2.90 -8.49 -13.70
C GLU A 81 2.09 -8.98 -14.92
N PHE A 82 1.79 -8.10 -15.87
CA PHE A 82 1.17 -8.43 -17.16
C PHE A 82 2.16 -8.22 -18.30
N THR A 83 2.52 -6.96 -18.56
CA THR A 83 3.64 -6.57 -19.41
C THR A 83 4.37 -5.46 -18.70
N ILE A 84 5.70 -5.39 -18.81
CA ILE A 84 6.54 -4.42 -18.06
C ILE A 84 5.94 -3.00 -18.14
N GLY A 85 5.60 -2.52 -19.34
CA GLY A 85 5.06 -1.18 -19.54
C GLY A 85 3.68 -0.95 -18.90
N ASN A 86 2.78 -1.94 -18.93
CA ASN A 86 1.46 -1.80 -18.32
C ASN A 86 1.52 -1.93 -16.80
N THR A 87 2.36 -2.83 -16.29
CA THR A 87 2.56 -3.01 -14.85
C THR A 87 3.18 -1.77 -14.22
N LEU A 88 4.16 -1.12 -14.86
CA LEU A 88 4.72 0.13 -14.35
C LEU A 88 3.70 1.26 -14.29
N LYS A 89 2.87 1.42 -15.33
CA LYS A 89 1.78 2.42 -15.32
C LYS A 89 0.77 2.15 -14.21
N HIS A 90 0.40 0.88 -14.04
CA HIS A 90 -0.53 0.47 -12.98
C HIS A 90 0.05 0.75 -11.59
N ILE A 91 1.31 0.39 -11.35
CA ILE A 91 2.04 0.70 -10.11
C ILE A 91 2.07 2.21 -9.85
N GLU A 92 2.34 3.04 -10.86
CA GLU A 92 2.35 4.51 -10.69
C GLU A 92 0.99 5.08 -10.30
N ILE A 93 -0.10 4.54 -10.86
CA ILE A 93 -1.46 4.94 -10.49
C ILE A 93 -1.72 4.59 -9.02
N ILE A 94 -1.41 3.36 -8.61
CA ILE A 94 -1.60 2.87 -7.23
C ILE A 94 -0.75 3.67 -6.24
N GLN A 95 0.53 3.84 -6.53
CA GLN A 95 1.45 4.63 -5.72
C GLN A 95 0.94 6.07 -5.58
N GLY A 96 0.42 6.66 -6.67
CA GLY A 96 -0.21 7.98 -6.66
C GLY A 96 -1.46 8.07 -5.77
N GLN A 97 -2.30 7.03 -5.74
CA GLN A 97 -3.46 6.96 -4.83
C GLN A 97 -3.00 6.92 -3.37
N LEU A 98 -2.03 6.06 -3.06
CA LEU A 98 -1.53 5.91 -1.70
C LEU A 98 -0.81 7.18 -1.19
N LEU A 99 -0.05 7.84 -2.05
CA LEU A 99 0.59 9.13 -1.76
C LEU A 99 -0.43 10.25 -1.48
N LYS A 100 -1.61 10.23 -2.10
CA LYS A 100 -2.68 11.20 -1.78
C LYS A 100 -3.21 11.01 -0.37
N ILE A 101 -3.36 9.76 0.07
CA ILE A 101 -3.78 9.44 1.44
C ILE A 101 -2.71 9.92 2.42
N LEU A 102 -1.44 9.60 2.17
CA LEU A 102 -0.31 10.04 3.00
C LEU A 102 -0.24 11.56 3.11
N LYS A 103 -0.28 12.29 1.99
CA LYS A 103 -0.23 13.76 1.99
C LYS A 103 -1.38 14.39 2.79
N SER A 104 -2.58 13.81 2.69
CA SER A 104 -3.75 14.29 3.44
C SER A 104 -3.58 14.04 4.95
N LEU A 105 -2.94 12.93 5.32
CA LEU A 105 -2.62 12.59 6.70
C LEU A 105 -1.54 13.49 7.29
N SER A 106 -0.42 13.69 6.58
CA SER A 106 0.70 14.52 7.03
C SER A 106 0.39 16.02 7.12
N PHE A 107 -0.71 16.50 6.54
CA PHE A 107 -1.17 17.88 6.73
C PHE A 107 -1.80 18.11 8.12
N ILE A 108 -2.21 17.02 8.78
CA ILE A 108 -2.95 17.05 10.05
C ILE A 108 -2.06 16.66 11.24
N LEU A 109 -1.01 15.87 10.99
CA LEU A 109 0.04 15.54 11.96
C LEU A 109 1.03 16.70 12.11
#